data_AF-A0A2V6ZGH6-F1
#
_entry.id   AF-A0A2V6ZGH6-F1
#
_cell.length_a   1.000
_cell.length_b   1.000
_cell.length_c   1.000
_cell.angle_alpha   90.00
_cell.angle_beta   90.00
_cell.angle_gamma   90.00
#
_symmetry.space_group_name_H-M   'P 1'
#
loop_
_entity.id
_entity.type
_entity.pdbx_description
1 polymer ?
#
loop_
_entity_poly.entity_id
_entity_poly.type
_entity_poly.pdbx_seq_one_letter_code
_entity_poly.pdbx_strand_id
1 'polypeptide(L)'
;MGEGPVTCRFCKHENPAGARFCNDCGAPLAAPTITPEPRSYTPRHLVEKILASKSALRGERKLVTVLFADVVRSMELAERVDPEEWHRLL
;
A
#
# COMPACT_ATOMS: atom_id res chain seq x y z
N MET A 1 17.30 26.30 -7.35
CA MET A 1 17.55 25.97 -5.93
C MET A 1 17.75 24.48 -5.88
N GLY A 2 18.99 24.00 -5.94
CA GLY A 2 19.27 22.57 -5.83
C GLY A 2 19.12 22.17 -4.36
N GLU A 3 18.26 21.20 -4.07
CA GLU A 3 18.21 20.59 -2.75
C GLU A 3 19.62 20.03 -2.40
N GLY A 4 20.03 20.12 -1.14
CA GLY A 4 21.31 19.59 -0.67
C GLY A 4 21.27 18.07 -0.45
N PRO A 5 22.43 17.40 -0.28
CA PRO A 5 22.48 15.98 -0.01
C PRO A 5 21.68 15.60 1.24
N VAL A 6 21.09 14.41 1.24
CA VAL A 6 20.22 13.90 2.32
C VAL A 6 20.85 12.69 3.00
N THR A 7 21.00 12.76 4.32
CA THR A 7 21.58 11.67 5.11
C THR A 7 20.51 10.65 5.51
N CYS A 8 20.79 9.37 5.30
CA CYS A 8 19.91 8.28 5.69
C CYS A 8 19.86 8.14 7.21
N ARG A 9 18.67 8.25 7.79
CA ARG A 9 18.43 8.10 9.24
C ARG A 9 18.60 6.67 9.77
N PHE A 10 18.69 5.67 8.88
CA PHE A 10 18.87 4.26 9.25
C PHE A 10 20.34 3.82 9.24
N CYS A 11 21.04 3.99 8.10
CA CYS A 11 22.44 3.56 7.96
C CYS A 11 23.45 4.72 7.94
N LYS A 12 23.00 5.98 8.04
CA LYS A 12 23.83 7.20 8.00
C LYS A 12 24.56 7.47 6.68
N HIS A 13 24.29 6.70 5.63
CA HIS A 13 24.83 6.97 4.29
C HIS A 13 24.30 8.30 3.72
N GLU A 14 25.16 9.06 3.05
CA GLU A 14 24.81 10.31 2.36
C GLU A 14 24.26 10.01 0.96
N ASN A 15 23.11 10.59 0.60
CA ASN A 15 22.45 10.35 -0.68
C ASN A 15 22.26 11.68 -1.43
N PRO A 16 22.23 11.66 -2.78
CA PRO A 16 21.98 12.86 -3.56
C PRO A 16 20.59 13.44 -3.28
N ALA A 17 20.47 14.74 -3.42
CA ALA A 17 19.22 15.45 -3.29
C ALA A 17 18.20 14.96 -4.34
N GLY A 18 17.07 14.42 -3.88
CA GLY A 18 16.06 13.79 -4.73
C GLY A 18 16.07 12.26 -4.72
N ALA A 19 17.03 11.61 -4.04
CA ALA A 19 16.98 10.17 -3.81
C ALA A 19 15.73 9.79 -2.99
N ARG A 20 14.88 8.92 -3.55
CA ARG A 20 13.66 8.43 -2.86
C ARG A 20 13.98 7.34 -1.82
N PHE A 21 15.01 6.54 -2.10
CA PHE A 21 15.49 5.45 -1.25
C PHE A 21 16.99 5.60 -1.02
N CYS A 22 17.48 5.01 0.06
CA CYS A 22 18.90 4.98 0.37
C CYS A 22 19.64 4.03 -0.59
N ASN A 23 20.72 4.51 -1.20
CA ASN A 23 21.52 3.75 -2.16
C ASN A 23 22.32 2.60 -1.52
N ASP A 24 22.40 2.54 -0.18
CA ASP A 24 23.13 1.53 0.57
C ASP A 24 22.19 0.52 1.24
N CYS A 25 21.25 0.98 2.07
CA CYS A 25 20.35 0.09 2.83
C CYS A 25 18.93 -0.04 2.27
N GLY A 26 18.57 0.70 1.20
CA GLY A 26 17.24 0.66 0.59
C GLY A 26 16.12 1.35 1.39
N ALA A 27 16.41 1.92 2.57
CA ALA A 27 15.40 2.58 3.38
C ALA A 27 14.82 3.84 2.68
N PRO A 28 13.51 4.12 2.80
CA PRO A 28 12.91 5.31 2.20
C PRO A 28 13.44 6.59 2.89
N LEU A 29 13.90 7.56 2.10
CA LEU A 29 14.47 8.82 2.61
C LEU A 29 13.36 9.87 2.81
N ALA A 30 12.39 9.89 1.88
CA ALA A 30 11.13 10.62 2.02
C ALA A 30 10.04 9.69 2.57
N ALA A 31 9.14 10.23 3.40
CA ALA A 31 7.93 9.50 3.74
C ALA A 31 7.10 9.33 2.46
N PRO A 32 6.72 8.11 2.06
CA PRO A 32 5.78 7.97 0.96
C PRO A 32 4.50 8.68 1.36
N THR A 33 4.12 9.72 0.62
CA THR A 33 2.74 10.26 0.60
C THR A 33 1.85 9.28 -0.16
N ILE A 34 1.86 8.01 0.26
CA ILE A 34 0.81 7.08 -0.08
C ILE A 34 -0.21 7.29 1.04
N THR A 35 -1.14 8.22 0.83
CA THR A 35 -2.44 8.13 1.47
C THR A 35 -3.08 6.87 0.89
N PRO A 36 -3.21 5.77 1.66
CA PRO A 36 -3.99 4.65 1.19
C PRO A 36 -5.41 5.17 1.08
N GLU A 37 -5.90 5.38 -0.13
CA GLU A 37 -7.33 5.59 -0.34
C GLU A 37 -8.03 4.37 0.24
N PRO A 38 -9.00 4.57 1.15
CA PRO A 38 -9.79 3.47 1.65
C PRO A 38 -10.46 2.82 0.45
N ARG A 39 -10.03 1.61 0.09
CA ARG A 39 -10.74 0.82 -0.92
C ARG A 39 -12.19 0.77 -0.45
N SER A 40 -13.13 1.11 -1.34
CA SER A 40 -14.58 1.21 -1.10
C SER A 40 -15.17 0.01 -0.37
N TYR A 41 -14.48 -1.13 -0.42
CA TYR A 41 -14.84 -2.37 0.25
C TYR A 41 -14.49 -2.46 1.74
N THR A 42 -13.69 -1.54 2.31
CA THR A 42 -13.34 -1.62 3.73
C THR A 42 -14.48 -1.06 4.58
N PRO A 43 -15.21 -1.89 5.36
CA PRO A 43 -16.29 -1.40 6.21
C PRO A 43 -15.78 -0.33 7.17
N ARG A 44 -16.55 0.76 7.38
CA ARG A 44 -16.13 1.93 8.18
C ARG A 44 -15.61 1.54 9.58
N HIS A 45 -16.27 0.58 10.22
CA HIS A 45 -15.87 0.09 11.55
C HIS A 45 -14.49 -0.62 11.55
N LEU A 46 -14.05 -1.20 10.42
CA LEU A 46 -12.70 -1.76 10.30
C LEU A 46 -11.66 -0.66 10.08
N VAL A 47 -11.98 0.37 9.29
CA VAL A 47 -11.11 1.55 9.09
C VAL A 47 -10.85 2.24 10.43
N GLU A 48 -11.91 2.50 11.20
CA GLU A 48 -11.83 3.13 12.52
C GLU A 48 -10.97 2.32 13.49
N LYS A 49 -11.19 1.00 13.55
CA LYS A 49 -10.37 0.11 14.37
C LYS A 49 -8.91 0.13 13.96
N ILE A 50 -8.59 0.03 12.67
CA ILE A 50 -7.22 0.03 12.15
C ILE A 50 -6.51 1.35 12.47
N LEU A 51 -7.18 2.49 12.29
CA LEU A 51 -6.62 3.80 12.60
C LEU A 51 -6.38 3.97 14.10
N ALA A 52 -7.33 3.57 14.94
CA ALA A 52 -7.23 3.66 16.39
C ALA A 52 -6.13 2.75 16.98
N SER A 53 -5.84 1.61 16.34
CA SER A 53 -4.86 0.62 16.83
C SER A 53 -3.52 0.64 16.09
N LYS A 54 -3.33 1.58 15.16
CA LYS A 54 -2.14 1.68 14.29
C LYS A 54 -0.81 1.75 15.06
N SER A 55 -0.78 2.38 16.23
CA SER A 55 0.40 2.48 17.10
C SER A 55 0.67 1.20 17.92
N ALA A 56 -0.37 0.45 18.29
CA ALA A 56 -0.27 -0.79 19.07
C ALA A 56 0.02 -2.02 18.19
N LEU A 57 -0.37 -1.99 16.91
CA LEU A 57 -0.25 -3.10 15.95
C LEU A 57 1.10 -3.18 15.23
N ARG A 58 2.01 -2.21 15.42
CA ARG A 58 3.34 -2.24 14.78
C ARG A 58 4.16 -3.39 15.37
N GLY A 59 4.17 -4.53 14.67
CA GLY A 59 4.96 -5.72 15.04
C GLY A 59 4.14 -6.93 15.49
N GLU A 60 2.81 -6.88 15.50
CA GLU A 60 1.97 -8.01 15.92
C GLU A 60 1.76 -9.02 14.79
N ARG A 61 2.06 -10.31 15.04
CA ARG A 61 1.77 -11.43 14.12
C ARG A 61 0.58 -12.22 14.65
N LYS A 62 -0.60 -12.02 14.07
CA LYS A 62 -1.81 -12.79 14.41
C LYS A 62 -1.98 -13.97 13.47
N LEU A 63 -2.33 -15.13 14.03
CA LEU A 63 -2.80 -16.26 13.24
C LEU A 63 -4.21 -15.93 12.74
N VAL A 64 -4.40 -15.93 11.43
CA VAL A 64 -5.68 -15.64 10.77
C VAL A 64 -5.97 -16.70 9.73
N THR A 65 -7.25 -16.95 9.48
CA THR A 65 -7.71 -17.77 8.36
C THR A 65 -8.08 -16.86 7.20
N VAL A 66 -7.46 -17.06 6.05
CA VAL A 66 -7.76 -16.31 4.82
C VAL A 66 -8.47 -17.25 3.85
N LEU A 67 -9.63 -16.83 3.35
CA LEU A 67 -10.31 -17.50 2.24
C LEU A 67 -9.90 -16.80 0.94
N PHE A 68 -9.37 -17.59 -0.01
CA PHE A 68 -9.17 -17.16 -1.39
C PHE A 68 -10.22 -17.84 -2.26
N ALA A 69 -10.91 -17.06 -3.07
CA ALA A 69 -11.88 -17.53 -4.06
C ALA A 69 -11.77 -16.67 -5.31
N ASP A 70 -11.99 -17.27 -6.48
CA ASP A 70 -11.96 -16.58 -7.77
C ASP A 70 -13.09 -17.11 -8.67
N VAL A 71 -13.50 -16.31 -9.66
CA VAL A 71 -14.54 -16.66 -10.62
C VAL A 71 -13.90 -17.40 -11.79
N VAL A 72 -14.34 -18.65 -12.00
CA VAL A 72 -13.90 -19.48 -13.13
C VAL A 72 -14.27 -18.81 -14.46
N ARG A 73 -13.32 -18.75 -15.40
CA ARG A 73 -13.51 -18.16 -16.75
C ARG A 73 -13.92 -16.68 -16.72
N SER A 74 -13.48 -15.93 -15.70
CA SER A 74 -13.72 -14.48 -15.58
C SER A 74 -13.27 -13.69 -16.82
N MET A 75 -12.17 -14.08 -17.47
CA MET A 75 -11.66 -13.41 -18.67
C MET A 75 -12.61 -13.54 -19.87
N GLU A 76 -13.15 -14.73 -20.11
CA GLU A 76 -14.14 -14.94 -21.19
C GLU A 76 -15.45 -14.19 -20.93
N LEU A 77 -15.80 -14.00 -19.65
CA LEU A 77 -16.94 -13.19 -19.28
C LEU A 77 -16.65 -11.71 -19.57
N ALA A 78 -15.49 -11.19 -19.14
CA ALA A 78 -15.08 -9.80 -19.35
C ALA A 78 -15.05 -9.39 -20.82
N GLU A 79 -14.68 -10.29 -21.73
CA GLU A 79 -14.68 -10.04 -23.17
C GLU A 79 -16.09 -9.89 -23.78
N ARG A 80 -17.13 -10.38 -23.09
CA ARG A 80 -18.51 -10.42 -23.59
C ARG A 80 -19.42 -9.33 -23.02
N VAL A 81 -18.94 -8.57 -22.03
CA VAL A 81 -19.67 -7.46 -21.42
C VAL A 81 -18.90 -6.15 -21.61
N ASP A 82 -19.61 -5.04 -21.67
CA ASP A 82 -18.99 -3.72 -21.67
C ASP A 82 -18.29 -3.41 -20.33
N PRO A 83 -17.35 -2.45 -20.30
CA PRO A 83 -16.58 -2.13 -19.08
C PRO A 83 -17.44 -1.68 -17.89
N GLU A 84 -18.53 -0.94 -18.12
CA GLU A 84 -19.42 -0.45 -17.07
C GLU A 84 -20.25 -1.58 -16.44
N GLU A 85 -20.66 -2.56 -17.24
CA GLU A 85 -21.30 -3.79 -16.77
C GLU A 85 -20.31 -4.71 -16.05
N TRP A 86 -19.09 -4.86 -16.57
CA TRP A 86 -18.02 -5.63 -15.90
C TRP A 86 -17.72 -5.08 -14.50
N HIS A 87 -17.63 -3.75 -14.37
CA HIS A 87 -17.41 -3.07 -13.09
C HIS A 87 -18.55 -3.27 -12.08
N ARG A 88 -19.77 -3.58 -12.53
CA ARG A 88 -20.88 -3.92 -11.64
C ARG A 88 -20.81 -5.36 -11.14
N LEU A 89 -20.16 -6.26 -11.88
CA LEU A 89 -19.96 -7.67 -11.50
C LEU A 89 -18.76 -7.85 -10.56
N LEU A 90 -17.68 -7.08 -10.75
CA LEU A 90 -16.42 -7.14 -10.00
C LEU A 90 -15.83 -5.76 -9.74
#